data_AF-A0A3N5EN45-F1
#
_entry.id   AF-A0A3N5EN45-F1
#
_cell.length_a   1.000
_cell.length_b   1.000
_cell.length_c   1.000
_cell.angle_alpha   90.00
_cell.angle_beta   90.00
_cell.angle_gamma   90.00
#
_symmetry.space_group_name_H-M   'P 1'
#
loop_
_entity.id
_entity.type
_entity.pdbx_description
1 polymer ?
#
loop_
_entity_poly.entity_id
_entity_poly.type
_entity_poly.pdbx_seq_one_letter_code
_entity_poly.pdbx_strand_id
1 'polypeptide(L)'
;MTTRAEYDQLRSEIERHNRLYYDQAAPEISDAEYDRLYDRLEAIEAEHPEWVTPDSPTQVVGGHAVERFEKAEHRLPMLSLEKAYDKEEIAAWIASMERELGRSVEWTFTVEPKIDGDSLELVYEKGALTLAATRGDGRVGENVTHTVRTIRGLPQSLAGAPELAEIRGEAYLELADFRELNRKLQEKGEESFVNPRNLVSGSLKQKDARVTKSRPLKFIAYGLGSLKGKKFATHADVLTWFSSLRFEIPEVKLCRNADEIHAYWEEQAAKRDALPHEIDGIVVKVNDLSLRDQLGARSKSPRWAIAYKFPAREETTQVQDIEWNVGRSGKITPVAKLKPVFISGVTVSNASLHNVAQLKRLDVRKRDTVLVTRAGDVIPYIVKVIEARRPEDAEIPAIPSQCPVCRAAVEVTETDILCNNSFACPAQFKKAIDHFCSRATMNIEGLGPEWIEQLVEKGLVKSLADLYALDPAKLLTLERM
;
A
#
# COMPACT_ATOMS: atom_id res chain seq x y z
N MET A 1 39.77 -21.78 -30.37
CA MET A 1 39.15 -22.45 -29.20
C MET A 1 39.04 -21.39 -28.13
N THR A 2 37.82 -21.08 -27.70
CA THR A 2 37.59 -20.13 -26.61
C THR A 2 38.18 -20.71 -25.33
N THR A 3 38.94 -19.92 -24.59
CA THR A 3 39.54 -20.31 -23.32
C THR A 3 38.67 -19.87 -22.13
N ARG A 4 38.79 -20.56 -21.00
CA ARG A 4 38.09 -20.18 -19.76
C ARG A 4 38.41 -18.74 -19.31
N ALA A 5 39.64 -18.28 -19.56
CA ALA A 5 40.06 -16.92 -19.24
C ALA A 5 39.34 -15.86 -20.09
N GLU A 6 39.10 -16.14 -21.38
CA GLU A 6 38.33 -15.25 -22.28
C GLU A 6 36.86 -15.19 -21.86
N TYR A 7 36.28 -16.31 -21.40
CA TYR A 7 34.93 -16.35 -20.82
C TYR A 7 34.82 -15.47 -19.56
N ASP A 8 35.74 -15.62 -18.61
CA ASP A 8 35.71 -14.84 -17.36
C ASP A 8 35.95 -13.34 -17.61
N GLN A 9 36.78 -13.00 -18.62
CA GLN A 9 37.02 -11.62 -19.05
C GLN A 9 35.77 -10.99 -19.69
N LEU A 10 35.10 -11.70 -20.59
CA LEU A 10 33.87 -11.22 -21.25
C LEU A 10 32.74 -11.00 -20.25
N ARG A 11 32.59 -11.89 -19.26
CA ARG A 11 31.65 -11.70 -18.15
C ARG A 11 31.94 -10.44 -17.34
N SER A 12 33.20 -10.25 -16.96
CA SER A 12 33.64 -9.08 -16.19
C SER A 12 33.40 -7.78 -16.95
N GLU A 13 33.60 -7.80 -18.27
CA GLU A 13 33.32 -6.67 -19.17
C GLU A 13 31.83 -6.33 -19.23
N ILE A 14 30.96 -7.32 -19.42
CA ILE A 14 29.50 -7.14 -19.45
C ILE A 14 28.98 -6.63 -18.09
N GLU A 15 29.48 -7.18 -16.97
CA GLU A 15 29.12 -6.71 -15.63
C GLU A 15 29.56 -5.26 -15.36
N ARG A 16 30.73 -4.87 -15.86
CA ARG A 16 31.22 -3.49 -15.79
C ARG A 16 30.30 -2.56 -16.57
N HIS A 17 29.90 -2.95 -17.79
CA HIS A 17 28.96 -2.17 -18.60
C HIS A 17 27.56 -2.09 -17.98
N ASN A 18 27.07 -3.19 -17.39
CA ASN A 18 25.84 -3.18 -16.60
C ASN A 18 25.90 -2.16 -15.47
N ARG A 19 27.00 -2.12 -14.71
CA ARG A 19 27.19 -1.16 -13.62
C ARG A 19 27.21 0.28 -14.11
N LEU A 20 27.93 0.56 -15.20
CA LEU A 20 28.01 1.89 -15.80
C LEU A 20 26.66 2.38 -16.33
N TYR A 21 25.90 1.48 -16.98
CA TYR A 21 24.59 1.77 -17.55
C TYR A 21 23.53 1.95 -16.46
N TYR A 22 23.43 1.01 -15.50
CA TYR A 22 22.34 0.98 -14.52
C TYR A 22 22.59 1.79 -13.24
N ASP A 23 23.84 1.87 -12.77
CA ASP A 23 24.15 2.53 -11.48
C ASP A 23 24.67 3.95 -11.66
N GLN A 24 25.37 4.22 -12.76
CA GLN A 24 26.09 5.48 -12.98
C GLN A 24 25.50 6.35 -14.10
N ALA A 25 24.54 5.81 -14.88
CA ALA A 25 23.95 6.47 -16.05
C ALA A 25 25.00 7.06 -17.02
N ALA A 26 26.14 6.37 -17.15
CA ALA A 26 27.30 6.80 -17.94
C ALA A 26 27.79 5.65 -18.84
N PRO A 27 27.00 5.24 -19.84
CA PRO A 27 27.39 4.15 -20.74
C PRO A 27 28.62 4.54 -21.57
N GLU A 28 29.60 3.65 -21.62
CA GLU A 28 30.82 3.81 -22.42
C GLU A 28 30.72 3.19 -23.83
N ILE A 29 29.75 2.29 -24.03
CA ILE A 29 29.50 1.59 -25.30
C ILE A 29 28.04 1.78 -25.71
N SER A 30 27.79 1.70 -27.02
CA SER A 30 26.43 1.70 -27.56
C SER A 30 25.69 0.40 -27.27
N ASP A 31 24.35 0.43 -27.30
CA ASP A 31 23.51 -0.77 -27.13
C ASP A 31 23.89 -1.87 -28.13
N ALA A 32 24.20 -1.51 -29.38
CA ALA A 32 24.62 -2.47 -30.41
C ALA A 32 26.01 -3.09 -30.16
N GLU A 33 26.88 -2.45 -29.38
CA GLU A 33 28.15 -3.04 -28.94
C GLU A 33 27.93 -3.95 -27.74
N TYR A 34 27.05 -3.56 -26.82
CA TYR A 34 26.64 -4.39 -25.70
C TYR A 34 26.00 -5.70 -26.17
N ASP A 35 25.04 -5.62 -27.11
CA ASP A 35 24.37 -6.79 -27.67
C ASP A 35 25.37 -7.77 -28.29
N ARG A 36 26.41 -7.27 -28.99
CA ARG A 36 27.47 -8.11 -29.55
C ARG A 36 28.31 -8.83 -28.49
N LEU A 37 28.54 -8.19 -27.34
CA LEU A 37 29.22 -8.84 -26.20
C LEU A 37 28.32 -9.90 -25.58
N TYR A 38 27.03 -9.60 -25.43
CA TYR A 38 26.03 -10.51 -24.86
C TYR A 38 25.80 -11.75 -25.72
N ASP A 39 25.56 -11.57 -27.03
CA ASP A 39 25.43 -12.67 -28.02
C ASP A 39 26.68 -13.55 -28.03
N ARG A 40 27.86 -12.95 -27.87
CA ARG A 40 29.12 -13.69 -27.78
C ARG A 40 29.20 -14.51 -26.50
N LEU A 41 28.73 -14.00 -25.37
CA LEU A 41 28.68 -14.73 -24.10
C LEU A 41 27.70 -15.90 -24.19
N GLU A 42 26.51 -15.70 -24.76
CA GLU A 42 25.53 -16.77 -24.98
C GLU A 42 26.09 -17.89 -25.87
N ALA A 43 26.77 -17.54 -26.96
CA ALA A 43 27.40 -18.52 -27.84
C ALA A 43 28.48 -19.36 -27.11
N ILE A 44 29.28 -18.73 -26.24
CA ILE A 44 30.31 -19.43 -25.46
C ILE A 44 29.66 -20.36 -24.43
N GLU A 45 28.59 -19.93 -23.77
CA GLU A 45 27.88 -20.75 -22.78
C GLU A 45 27.11 -21.91 -23.40
N ALA A 46 26.62 -21.76 -24.64
CA ALA A 46 26.03 -22.85 -25.40
C ALA A 46 27.06 -23.91 -25.81
N GLU A 47 28.29 -23.49 -26.12
CA GLU A 47 29.42 -24.39 -26.45
C GLU A 47 30.02 -25.07 -25.20
N HIS A 48 29.97 -24.40 -24.03
CA HIS A 48 30.52 -24.87 -22.76
C HIS A 48 29.50 -24.79 -21.60
N PRO A 49 28.46 -25.63 -21.56
CA PRO A 49 27.44 -25.60 -20.51
C PRO A 49 27.99 -25.83 -19.10
N GLU A 50 29.12 -26.54 -18.97
CA GLU A 50 29.80 -26.79 -17.70
C GLU A 50 30.48 -25.54 -17.12
N TRP A 51 30.61 -24.47 -17.90
CA TRP A 51 31.21 -23.21 -17.46
C TRP A 51 30.24 -22.21 -16.88
N VAL A 52 28.95 -22.38 -17.17
CA VAL A 52 27.85 -21.50 -16.77
C VAL A 52 27.72 -21.48 -15.25
N THR A 53 27.69 -20.29 -14.68
CA THR A 53 27.43 -20.09 -13.24
C THR A 53 26.12 -19.31 -13.04
N PRO A 54 25.41 -19.51 -11.91
CA PRO A 54 24.12 -18.85 -11.67
C PRO A 54 24.14 -17.31 -11.64
N ASP A 55 25.33 -16.72 -11.48
CA ASP A 55 25.58 -15.28 -11.48
C ASP A 55 26.06 -14.74 -12.84
N SER A 56 26.13 -15.57 -13.88
CA SER A 56 26.49 -15.11 -15.23
C SER A 56 25.45 -14.10 -15.77
N PRO A 57 25.84 -13.04 -16.50
CA PRO A 57 24.90 -12.06 -17.07
C PRO A 57 23.79 -12.64 -17.97
N THR A 58 24.01 -13.82 -18.55
CA THR A 58 23.02 -14.61 -19.32
C THR A 58 22.03 -15.36 -18.44
N GLN A 59 22.41 -15.67 -17.20
CA GLN A 59 21.60 -16.36 -16.19
C GLN A 59 20.87 -15.36 -15.28
N VAL A 60 21.46 -14.17 -15.10
CA VAL A 60 20.83 -13.02 -14.45
C VAL A 60 19.91 -12.37 -15.47
N VAL A 61 18.64 -12.79 -15.46
CA VAL A 61 17.60 -12.32 -16.38
C VAL A 61 17.44 -10.80 -16.33
N GLY A 62 18.22 -10.10 -17.14
CA GLY A 62 17.96 -8.76 -17.60
C GLY A 62 17.21 -8.82 -18.94
N GLY A 63 15.89 -9.08 -18.92
CA GLY A 63 15.04 -8.66 -20.05
C GLY A 63 14.00 -9.64 -20.60
N HIS A 64 14.03 -10.95 -20.30
CA HIS A 64 13.00 -11.86 -20.81
C HIS A 64 11.87 -12.06 -19.81
N ALA A 65 10.64 -11.82 -20.27
CA ALA A 65 9.43 -12.04 -19.48
C ALA A 65 9.22 -13.55 -19.25
N VAL A 66 8.91 -13.95 -18.01
CA VAL A 66 8.56 -15.36 -17.75
C VAL A 66 7.23 -15.71 -18.41
N GLU A 67 7.15 -16.83 -19.12
CA GLU A 67 5.90 -17.24 -19.77
C GLU A 67 4.81 -17.61 -18.74
N ARG A 68 5.23 -18.25 -17.64
CA ARG A 68 4.38 -18.72 -16.53
C ARG A 68 5.13 -18.68 -15.20
N PHE A 69 4.38 -18.51 -14.11
CA PHE A 69 4.91 -18.64 -12.75
C PHE A 69 4.95 -20.12 -12.35
N GLU A 70 6.09 -20.59 -11.89
CA GLU A 70 6.23 -21.93 -11.32
C GLU A 70 5.71 -21.96 -9.88
N LYS A 71 5.24 -23.13 -9.44
CA LYS A 71 4.85 -23.34 -8.05
C LYS A 71 6.09 -23.57 -7.19
N ALA A 72 6.09 -23.01 -5.98
CA ALA A 72 7.15 -23.19 -5.00
C ALA A 72 6.57 -23.76 -3.70
N GLU A 73 7.00 -24.97 -3.30
CA GLU A 73 6.57 -25.57 -2.04
C GLU A 73 7.40 -25.00 -0.88
N HIS A 74 6.72 -24.56 0.18
CA HIS A 74 7.39 -24.08 1.39
C HIS A 74 7.82 -25.25 2.27
N ARG A 75 9.08 -25.26 2.74
CA ARG A 75 9.59 -26.32 3.63
C ARG A 75 8.85 -26.34 4.96
N LEU A 76 8.53 -25.15 5.48
CA LEU A 76 7.62 -24.97 6.60
C LEU A 76 6.38 -24.22 6.11
N PRO A 77 5.15 -24.54 6.55
CA PRO A 77 3.99 -23.77 6.12
C PRO A 77 4.07 -22.27 6.52
N MET A 78 3.66 -21.39 5.61
CA MET A 78 3.39 -19.97 5.86
C MET A 78 1.94 -19.80 6.33
N LEU A 79 1.72 -19.96 7.62
CA LEU A 79 0.39 -19.91 8.22
C LEU A 79 -0.16 -18.48 8.34
N SER A 80 -1.48 -18.37 8.47
CA SER A 80 -2.13 -17.12 8.83
C SER A 80 -2.09 -16.91 10.35
N LEU A 81 -2.38 -15.71 10.83
CA LEU A 81 -2.50 -15.42 12.25
C LEU A 81 -3.96 -15.48 12.70
N GLU A 82 -4.17 -15.98 13.91
CA GLU A 82 -5.42 -15.73 14.64
C GLU A 82 -5.55 -14.23 14.91
N LYS A 83 -6.78 -13.74 15.09
CA LYS A 83 -7.07 -12.32 15.23
C LYS A 83 -7.63 -12.05 16.62
N ALA A 84 -7.24 -10.91 17.19
CA ALA A 84 -7.88 -10.29 18.34
C ALA A 84 -8.29 -8.85 17.98
N TYR A 85 -9.34 -8.34 18.62
CA TYR A 85 -9.92 -7.02 18.41
C TYR A 85 -10.05 -6.20 19.69
N ASP A 86 -9.90 -6.84 20.85
CA ASP A 86 -9.87 -6.17 22.14
C ASP A 86 -8.82 -6.78 23.08
N LYS A 87 -8.66 -6.13 24.23
CA LYS A 87 -7.62 -6.46 25.21
C LYS A 87 -7.95 -7.78 25.93
N GLU A 88 -9.23 -8.04 26.13
CA GLU A 88 -9.77 -9.23 26.77
C GLU A 88 -9.45 -10.48 25.94
N GLU A 89 -9.56 -10.41 24.61
CA GLU A 89 -9.16 -11.46 23.68
C GLU A 89 -7.64 -11.74 23.74
N ILE A 90 -6.79 -10.72 23.91
CA ILE A 90 -5.35 -10.90 24.14
C ILE A 90 -5.09 -11.62 25.46
N ALA A 91 -5.74 -11.20 26.55
CA ALA A 91 -5.61 -11.87 27.84
C ALA A 91 -6.07 -13.34 27.78
N ALA A 92 -7.18 -13.60 27.07
CA ALA A 92 -7.69 -14.95 26.85
C ALA A 92 -6.71 -15.81 26.02
N TRP A 93 -6.07 -15.23 25.01
CA TRP A 93 -5.02 -15.89 24.22
C TRP A 93 -3.82 -16.27 25.09
N ILE A 94 -3.31 -15.37 25.93
CA ILE A 94 -2.21 -15.64 26.87
C ILE A 94 -2.58 -16.81 27.80
N ALA A 95 -3.75 -16.74 28.45
CA ALA A 95 -4.22 -17.80 29.33
C ALA A 95 -4.41 -19.15 28.59
N SER A 96 -4.75 -19.12 27.30
CA SER A 96 -4.87 -20.33 26.48
C SER A 96 -3.53 -21.04 26.26
N MET A 97 -2.43 -20.29 26.14
CA MET A 97 -1.09 -20.86 25.99
C MET A 97 -0.62 -21.52 27.28
N GLU A 98 -0.89 -20.92 28.44
CA GLU A 98 -0.56 -21.52 29.74
C GLU A 98 -1.32 -22.83 29.98
N ARG A 99 -2.61 -22.88 29.59
CA ARG A 99 -3.41 -24.12 29.64
C ARG A 99 -2.81 -25.20 28.74
N GLU A 100 -2.37 -24.86 27.54
CA GLU A 100 -1.72 -25.80 26.61
C GLU A 100 -0.40 -26.34 27.16
N LEU A 101 0.39 -25.49 27.82
CA LEU A 101 1.66 -25.87 28.45
C LEU A 101 1.47 -26.58 29.80
N GLY A 102 0.28 -26.54 30.39
CA GLY A 102 -0.02 -27.10 31.70
C GLY A 102 0.68 -26.37 32.86
N ARG A 103 1.16 -25.14 32.66
CA ARG A 103 1.87 -24.34 33.66
C ARG A 103 1.76 -22.84 33.38
N SER A 104 1.89 -22.03 34.43
CA SER A 104 2.08 -20.60 34.26
C SER A 104 3.50 -20.30 33.78
N VAL A 105 3.62 -19.25 32.97
CA VAL A 105 4.87 -18.83 32.34
C VAL A 105 5.02 -17.33 32.52
N GLU A 106 6.22 -16.88 32.90
CA GLU A 106 6.56 -15.47 32.81
C GLU A 106 6.82 -15.11 31.35
N TRP A 107 5.85 -14.45 30.73
CA TRP A 107 5.90 -14.17 29.31
C TRP A 107 6.80 -13.00 28.95
N THR A 108 7.44 -13.12 27.80
CA THR A 108 7.99 -11.98 27.04
C THR A 108 7.54 -12.14 25.60
N PHE A 109 6.99 -11.07 25.03
CA PHE A 109 6.48 -11.00 23.68
C PHE A 109 7.28 -9.97 22.88
N THR A 110 7.56 -10.28 21.62
CA THR A 110 7.91 -9.27 20.62
C THR A 110 6.62 -8.77 20.00
N VAL A 111 6.41 -7.46 20.06
CA VAL A 111 5.24 -6.79 19.50
C VAL A 111 5.68 -5.83 18.42
N GLU A 112 5.11 -5.96 17.23
CA GLU A 112 5.53 -5.24 16.03
C GLU A 112 4.33 -4.73 15.21
N PRO A 113 4.43 -3.62 14.47
CA PRO A 113 3.37 -3.18 13.57
C PRO A 113 3.04 -4.24 12.51
N LYS A 114 1.75 -4.45 12.26
CA LYS A 114 1.29 -5.39 11.23
C LYS A 114 1.18 -4.67 9.89
N ILE A 115 2.26 -4.73 9.13
CA ILE A 115 2.40 -4.11 7.80
C ILE A 115 1.39 -4.74 6.82
N ASP A 116 0.76 -3.88 6.02
CA ASP A 116 -0.20 -4.29 5.00
C ASP A 116 0.46 -4.36 3.62
N GLY A 117 0.92 -5.57 3.27
CA GLY A 117 1.59 -5.84 2.00
C GLY A 117 1.31 -7.24 1.47
N ASP A 118 2.31 -7.84 0.80
CA ASP A 118 2.24 -9.24 0.36
C ASP A 118 3.39 -10.05 0.96
N SER A 119 3.06 -11.19 1.56
CA SER A 119 4.02 -11.98 2.30
C SER A 119 4.93 -12.78 1.35
N LEU A 120 6.23 -12.73 1.62
CA LEU A 120 7.26 -13.41 0.86
C LEU A 120 8.12 -14.30 1.76
N GLU A 121 8.57 -15.41 1.19
CA GLU A 121 9.66 -16.23 1.71
C GLU A 121 10.86 -16.13 0.77
N LEU A 122 12.01 -15.80 1.34
CA LEU A 122 13.30 -15.73 0.65
C LEU A 122 14.17 -16.88 1.14
N VAL A 123 14.58 -17.76 0.23
CA VAL A 123 15.44 -18.90 0.51
C VAL A 123 16.86 -18.57 0.08
N TYR A 124 17.78 -18.61 1.04
CA TYR A 124 19.20 -18.48 0.81
C TYR A 124 19.89 -19.82 1.06
N GLU A 125 20.61 -20.30 0.05
CA GLU A 125 21.42 -21.52 0.15
C GLU A 125 22.88 -21.17 -0.01
N LYS A 126 23.69 -21.57 0.97
CA LYS A 126 25.11 -21.16 1.08
C LYS A 126 25.29 -19.65 0.91
N GLY A 127 24.32 -18.89 1.42
CA GLY A 127 24.29 -17.44 1.40
C GLY A 127 23.76 -16.80 0.12
N ALA A 128 23.55 -17.51 -1.00
CA ALA A 128 22.99 -16.91 -2.22
C ALA A 128 21.46 -17.01 -2.20
N LEU A 129 20.74 -15.96 -2.60
CA LEU A 129 19.28 -16.02 -2.80
C LEU A 129 19.01 -16.99 -3.96
N THR A 130 18.36 -18.12 -3.68
CA THR A 130 18.04 -19.14 -4.70
C THR A 130 16.56 -19.16 -5.07
N LEU A 131 15.69 -18.79 -4.16
CA LEU A 131 14.24 -18.77 -4.39
C LEU A 131 13.58 -17.63 -3.60
N ALA A 132 12.65 -16.93 -4.24
CA ALA A 132 11.65 -16.12 -3.56
C ALA A 132 10.26 -16.62 -3.94
N ALA A 133 9.41 -16.84 -2.94
CA ALA A 133 8.07 -17.37 -3.12
C ALA A 133 7.02 -16.49 -2.44
N THR A 134 5.89 -16.29 -3.11
CA THR A 134 4.68 -15.73 -2.47
C THR A 134 4.10 -16.74 -1.49
N ARG A 135 3.25 -16.28 -0.56
CA ARG A 135 2.58 -17.20 0.39
C ARG A 135 1.68 -18.25 -0.27
N GLY A 136 0.99 -17.88 -1.35
CA GLY A 136 -0.07 -18.70 -1.96
C GLY A 136 -1.12 -19.17 -0.95
N ASP A 137 -1.32 -20.49 -0.85
CA ASP A 137 -2.23 -21.13 0.10
C ASP A 137 -1.60 -21.40 1.50
N GLY A 138 -0.34 -21.01 1.67
CA GLY A 138 0.46 -21.24 2.88
C GLY A 138 1.31 -22.51 2.83
N ARG A 139 1.08 -23.42 1.88
CA ARG A 139 1.94 -24.59 1.62
C ARG A 139 2.66 -24.47 0.29
N VAL A 140 1.98 -23.95 -0.72
CA VAL A 140 2.48 -23.76 -2.07
C VAL A 140 2.25 -22.32 -2.50
N GLY A 141 3.36 -21.65 -2.79
CA GLY A 141 3.45 -20.31 -3.33
C GLY A 141 3.71 -20.28 -4.83
N GLU A 142 3.88 -19.07 -5.36
CA GLU A 142 4.39 -18.82 -6.70
C GLU A 142 5.85 -18.38 -6.61
N ASN A 143 6.72 -18.96 -7.45
CA ASN A 143 8.10 -18.54 -7.60
C ASN A 143 8.14 -17.17 -8.28
N VAL A 144 8.53 -16.16 -7.51
CA VAL A 144 8.64 -14.75 -7.92
C VAL A 144 10.08 -14.26 -7.80
N THR A 145 11.06 -15.16 -7.90
CA THR A 145 12.48 -14.84 -7.73
C THR A 145 12.91 -13.74 -8.69
N HIS A 146 12.53 -13.81 -9.98
CA HIS A 146 12.95 -12.82 -10.98
C HIS A 146 12.44 -11.40 -10.68
N THR A 147 11.23 -11.25 -10.15
CA THR A 147 10.70 -9.93 -9.76
C THR A 147 11.26 -9.47 -8.42
N VAL A 148 11.39 -10.35 -7.44
CA VAL A 148 11.92 -10.02 -6.10
C VAL A 148 13.37 -9.56 -6.14
N ARG A 149 14.19 -10.10 -7.06
CA ARG A 149 15.56 -9.61 -7.28
C ARG A 149 15.64 -8.13 -7.68
N THR A 150 14.56 -7.55 -8.18
CA THR A 150 14.50 -6.13 -8.57
C THR A 150 14.17 -5.18 -7.42
N ILE A 151 13.78 -5.71 -6.25
CA ILE A 151 13.47 -4.89 -5.07
C ILE A 151 14.74 -4.22 -4.58
N ARG A 152 14.75 -2.89 -4.59
CA ARG A 152 15.92 -2.09 -4.20
C ARG A 152 16.29 -2.37 -2.74
N GLY A 153 17.57 -2.62 -2.50
CA GLY A 153 18.11 -2.85 -1.16
C GLY A 153 17.94 -4.29 -0.64
N LEU A 154 17.26 -5.18 -1.37
CA LEU A 154 17.13 -6.58 -0.97
C LEU A 154 18.48 -7.31 -1.14
N PRO A 155 19.06 -7.88 -0.06
CA PRO A 155 20.34 -8.59 -0.12
C PRO A 155 20.30 -9.78 -1.09
N GLN A 156 21.13 -9.78 -2.13
CA GLN A 156 21.23 -10.93 -3.05
C GLN A 156 22.08 -12.07 -2.48
N SER A 157 22.96 -11.73 -1.52
CA SER A 157 23.83 -12.66 -0.81
C SER A 157 23.96 -12.28 0.67
N LEU A 158 24.04 -13.26 1.56
CA LEU A 158 24.20 -13.08 3.00
C LEU A 158 25.67 -13.25 3.42
N ALA A 159 26.20 -12.27 4.16
CA ALA A 159 27.51 -12.37 4.79
C ALA A 159 27.48 -13.38 5.95
N GLY A 160 28.54 -14.19 6.10
CA GLY A 160 28.58 -15.27 7.11
C GLY A 160 27.56 -16.38 6.81
N ALA A 161 27.48 -16.76 5.53
CA ALA A 161 26.48 -17.61 4.94
C ALA A 161 26.09 -18.85 5.77
N PRO A 162 24.85 -18.95 6.27
CA PRO A 162 24.32 -20.22 6.76
C PRO A 162 24.17 -21.22 5.59
N GLU A 163 24.17 -22.51 5.90
CA GLU A 163 23.96 -23.56 4.89
C GLU A 163 22.60 -23.37 4.19
N LEU A 164 21.58 -23.05 4.99
CA LEU A 164 20.23 -22.73 4.56
C LEU A 164 19.65 -21.67 5.49
N ALA A 165 19.03 -20.64 4.93
CA ALA A 165 18.19 -19.71 5.67
C ALA A 165 16.94 -19.34 4.87
N GLU A 166 15.78 -19.55 5.47
CA GLU A 166 14.49 -19.06 4.96
C GLU A 166 14.08 -17.83 5.76
N ILE A 167 14.07 -16.67 5.09
CA ILE A 167 13.71 -15.39 5.69
C ILE A 167 12.33 -15.00 5.18
N ARG A 168 11.40 -14.77 6.11
CA ARG A 168 10.03 -14.36 5.82
C ARG A 168 9.84 -12.89 6.13
N GLY A 169 9.08 -12.23 5.27
CA GLY A 169 8.83 -10.81 5.39
C GLY A 169 7.62 -10.38 4.59
N GLU A 170 7.41 -9.08 4.57
CA GLU A 170 6.36 -8.44 3.78
C GLU A 170 7.02 -7.56 2.72
N ALA A 171 6.66 -7.78 1.46
CA ALA A 171 6.84 -6.76 0.44
C ALA A 171 5.76 -5.69 0.64
N TYR A 172 6.14 -4.42 0.60
CA TYR A 172 5.21 -3.31 0.82
C TYR A 172 5.57 -2.09 -0.03
N LEU A 173 4.71 -1.08 0.02
CA LEU A 173 4.89 0.19 -0.68
C LEU A 173 4.58 1.35 0.27
N GLU A 174 5.36 2.42 0.20
CA GLU A 174 5.05 3.63 0.94
C GLU A 174 3.87 4.39 0.31
N LEU A 175 3.08 5.05 1.16
CA LEU A 175 1.91 5.82 0.78
C LEU A 175 2.25 6.99 -0.13
N ALA A 176 3.41 7.62 0.06
CA ALA A 176 3.88 8.71 -0.80
C ALA A 176 4.12 8.21 -2.24
N ASP A 177 4.83 7.08 -2.37
CA ASP A 177 5.10 6.46 -3.66
C ASP A 177 3.82 5.98 -4.36
N PHE A 178 2.89 5.39 -3.60
CA PHE A 178 1.58 4.99 -4.10
C PHE A 178 0.79 6.17 -4.67
N ARG A 179 0.73 7.28 -3.93
CA ARG A 179 0.03 8.50 -4.38
C ARG A 179 0.66 9.08 -5.63
N GLU A 180 1.98 9.11 -5.70
CA GLU A 180 2.72 9.61 -6.86
C GLU A 180 2.51 8.74 -8.11
N LEU A 181 2.51 7.42 -7.95
CA LEU A 181 2.19 6.50 -9.05
C LEU A 181 0.78 6.73 -9.58
N ASN A 182 -0.22 6.84 -8.70
CA ASN A 182 -1.59 7.11 -9.10
C ASN A 182 -1.76 8.49 -9.76
N ARG A 183 -1.07 9.53 -9.26
CA ARG A 183 -1.06 10.86 -9.89
C ARG A 183 -0.59 10.78 -11.34
N LYS A 184 0.52 10.07 -11.59
CA LYS A 184 1.06 9.87 -12.95
C LYS A 184 0.11 9.11 -13.87
N LEU A 185 -0.63 8.13 -13.36
CA LEU A 185 -1.64 7.40 -14.14
C LEU A 185 -2.81 8.32 -14.52
N GLN A 186 -3.29 9.11 -13.57
CA GLN A 186 -4.38 10.07 -13.80
C GLN A 186 -4.01 11.13 -14.85
N GLU A 187 -2.77 11.64 -14.82
CA GLU A 187 -2.27 12.58 -15.83
C GLU A 187 -2.23 12.00 -17.25
N LYS A 188 -2.15 10.68 -17.38
CA LYS A 188 -2.20 9.94 -18.64
C LYS A 188 -3.61 9.46 -19.02
N GLY A 189 -4.61 9.68 -18.17
CA GLY A 189 -5.96 9.15 -18.35
C GLY A 189 -6.09 7.63 -18.11
N GLU A 190 -5.12 7.02 -17.43
CA GLU A 190 -5.11 5.59 -17.11
C GLU A 190 -5.82 5.30 -15.76
N GLU A 191 -6.27 4.05 -15.57
CA GLU A 191 -6.94 3.64 -14.33
C GLU A 191 -5.97 3.63 -13.14
N SER A 192 -6.35 4.28 -12.04
CA SER A 192 -5.57 4.30 -10.80
C SER A 192 -5.65 2.97 -10.04
N PHE A 193 -4.59 2.63 -9.31
CA PHE A 193 -4.60 1.50 -8.39
C PHE A 193 -5.48 1.79 -7.17
N VAL A 194 -6.18 0.75 -6.69
CA VAL A 194 -7.16 0.86 -5.60
C VAL A 194 -6.50 0.97 -4.23
N ASN A 195 -5.50 0.14 -3.93
CA ASN A 195 -4.78 0.18 -2.66
C ASN A 195 -3.32 -0.31 -2.81
N PRO A 196 -2.42 0.04 -1.87
CA PRO A 196 -1.02 -0.36 -1.92
C PRO A 196 -0.82 -1.88 -1.94
N ARG A 197 -1.57 -2.64 -1.12
CA ARG A 197 -1.46 -4.10 -1.00
C ARG A 197 -1.65 -4.81 -2.34
N ASN A 198 -2.71 -4.46 -3.06
CA ASN A 198 -3.04 -5.01 -4.37
C ASN A 198 -1.99 -4.62 -5.42
N LEU A 199 -1.50 -3.37 -5.37
CA LEU A 199 -0.41 -2.95 -6.23
C LEU A 199 0.85 -3.79 -5.97
N VAL A 200 1.24 -4.01 -4.72
CA VAL A 200 2.40 -4.86 -4.39
C VAL A 200 2.22 -6.27 -4.93
N SER A 201 1.09 -6.94 -4.63
CA SER A 201 0.84 -8.30 -5.10
C SER A 201 0.87 -8.39 -6.63
N GLY A 202 0.22 -7.44 -7.32
CA GLY A 202 0.27 -7.35 -8.77
C GLY A 202 1.65 -7.03 -9.33
N SER A 203 2.51 -6.34 -8.57
CA SER A 203 3.89 -6.01 -8.95
C SER A 203 4.82 -7.21 -8.85
N LEU A 204 4.66 -8.04 -7.83
CA LEU A 204 5.44 -9.26 -7.67
C LEU A 204 5.08 -10.30 -8.74
N LYS A 205 3.83 -10.29 -9.21
CA LYS A 205 3.30 -11.20 -10.23
C LYS A 205 3.37 -10.63 -11.65
N GLN A 206 4.39 -9.82 -11.94
CA GLN A 206 4.67 -9.37 -13.31
C GLN A 206 5.54 -10.40 -14.04
N LYS A 207 5.15 -10.72 -15.27
CA LYS A 207 5.96 -11.59 -16.14
C LYS A 207 7.29 -10.93 -16.47
N ASP A 208 7.25 -9.63 -16.77
CA ASP A 208 8.42 -8.81 -17.02
C ASP A 208 8.88 -8.11 -15.73
N ALA A 209 10.05 -8.49 -15.23
CA ALA A 209 10.64 -7.91 -14.03
C ALA A 209 10.95 -6.41 -14.16
N ARG A 210 11.06 -5.86 -15.38
CA ARG A 210 11.24 -4.42 -15.61
C ARG A 210 10.05 -3.61 -15.10
N VAL A 211 8.84 -4.18 -15.17
CA VAL A 211 7.63 -3.56 -14.62
C VAL A 211 7.66 -3.53 -13.09
N THR A 212 8.18 -4.58 -12.45
CA THR A 212 8.39 -4.58 -10.99
C THR A 212 9.47 -3.58 -10.60
N LYS A 213 10.60 -3.56 -11.34
CA LYS A 213 11.73 -2.64 -11.11
C LYS A 213 11.32 -1.17 -11.18
N SER A 214 10.34 -0.82 -12.02
CA SER A 214 9.82 0.55 -12.12
C SER A 214 8.92 0.97 -10.95
N ARG A 215 8.57 0.04 -10.05
CA ARG A 215 7.73 0.29 -8.88
C ARG A 215 8.63 0.27 -7.63
N PRO A 216 8.52 1.25 -6.71
CA PRO A 216 9.43 1.38 -5.59
C PRO A 216 9.03 0.44 -4.43
N LEU A 217 8.97 -0.86 -4.71
CA LEU A 217 8.69 -1.87 -3.70
C LEU A 217 9.81 -1.89 -2.65
N LYS A 218 9.41 -2.12 -1.40
CA LYS A 218 10.30 -2.36 -0.26
C LYS A 218 10.03 -3.73 0.33
N PHE A 219 10.96 -4.23 1.14
CA PHE A 219 10.83 -5.51 1.83
C PHE A 219 11.30 -5.39 3.28
N ILE A 220 10.51 -5.92 4.20
CA ILE A 220 10.81 -5.92 5.63
C ILE A 220 10.78 -7.34 6.19
N ALA A 221 11.85 -7.76 6.86
CA ALA A 221 11.98 -9.10 7.40
C ALA A 221 11.41 -9.18 8.82
N TYR A 222 10.50 -10.12 9.06
CA TYR A 222 9.83 -10.29 10.36
C TYR A 222 9.83 -11.73 10.87
N GLY A 223 10.23 -12.71 10.07
CA GLY A 223 10.03 -14.12 10.38
C GLY A 223 11.16 -15.00 9.88
N LEU A 224 11.36 -16.11 10.57
CA LEU A 224 12.33 -17.14 10.20
C LEU A 224 11.57 -18.42 9.86
N GLY A 225 11.89 -19.02 8.71
CA GLY A 225 11.50 -20.37 8.34
C GLY A 225 12.57 -21.38 8.80
N SER A 226 12.97 -22.28 7.91
CA SER A 226 14.07 -23.21 8.16
C SER A 226 15.43 -22.49 8.22
N LEU A 227 16.26 -22.89 9.18
CA LEU A 227 17.62 -22.38 9.35
C LEU A 227 18.56 -23.54 9.69
N LYS A 228 19.67 -23.65 8.95
CA LYS A 228 20.74 -24.62 9.20
C LYS A 228 22.07 -23.92 9.47
N GLY A 229 22.80 -24.40 10.47
CA GLY A 229 24.10 -23.86 10.87
C GLY A 229 24.07 -22.77 11.94
N LYS A 230 22.89 -22.36 12.41
CA LYS A 230 22.73 -21.38 13.49
C LYS A 230 21.47 -21.66 14.31
N LYS A 231 21.49 -21.26 15.58
CA LYS A 231 20.34 -21.33 16.49
C LYS A 231 20.20 -20.00 17.23
N PHE A 232 18.96 -19.66 17.56
CA PHE A 232 18.62 -18.47 18.32
C PHE A 232 17.79 -18.89 19.54
N ALA A 233 17.93 -18.16 20.65
CA ALA A 233 17.10 -18.38 21.83
C ALA A 233 15.79 -17.60 21.71
N THR A 234 15.87 -16.35 21.23
CA THR A 234 14.72 -15.45 21.15
C THR A 234 14.47 -14.94 19.75
N HIS A 235 13.24 -14.49 19.49
CA HIS A 235 12.88 -13.84 18.24
C HIS A 235 13.51 -12.45 18.11
N ALA A 236 13.72 -11.74 19.23
CA ALA A 236 14.50 -10.50 19.22
C ALA A 236 15.93 -10.72 18.68
N ASP A 237 16.58 -11.84 19.02
CA ASP A 237 17.90 -12.20 18.46
C ASP A 237 17.83 -12.45 16.95
N VAL A 238 16.74 -13.08 16.48
CA VAL A 238 16.49 -13.30 15.04
C VAL A 238 16.37 -11.98 14.29
N LEU A 239 15.60 -11.02 14.81
CA LEU A 239 15.45 -9.70 14.19
C LEU A 239 16.76 -8.91 14.19
N THR A 240 17.53 -9.01 15.29
CA THR A 240 18.88 -8.42 15.36
C THR A 240 19.80 -9.00 14.28
N TRP A 241 19.70 -10.31 14.03
CA TRP A 241 20.44 -10.96 12.95
C TRP A 241 19.97 -10.52 11.55
N PHE A 242 18.67 -10.34 11.32
CA PHE A 242 18.18 -9.78 10.06
C PHE A 242 18.73 -8.38 9.80
N SER A 243 18.76 -7.53 10.83
CA SER A 243 19.37 -6.20 10.75
C SER A 243 20.87 -6.30 10.42
N SER A 244 21.62 -7.23 11.04
CA SER A 244 23.04 -7.43 10.70
C SER A 244 23.27 -7.96 9.28
N LEU A 245 22.25 -8.55 8.66
CA LEU A 245 22.22 -8.96 7.25
C LEU A 245 21.73 -7.86 6.30
N ARG A 246 21.51 -6.64 6.82
CA ARG A 246 21.04 -5.44 6.09
C ARG A 246 19.58 -5.52 5.63
N PHE A 247 18.76 -6.39 6.22
CA PHE A 247 17.32 -6.29 6.06
C PHE A 247 16.77 -5.15 6.89
N GLU A 248 15.78 -4.46 6.35
CA GLU A 248 14.87 -3.65 7.16
C GLU A 248 14.07 -4.58 8.09
N ILE A 249 13.90 -4.17 9.34
CA ILE A 249 13.12 -4.91 10.34
C ILE A 249 12.04 -3.99 10.93
N PRO A 250 10.90 -4.52 11.37
CA PRO A 250 9.87 -3.69 11.99
C PRO A 250 10.35 -3.07 13.30
N GLU A 251 9.74 -1.96 13.69
CA GLU A 251 9.87 -1.43 15.04
C GLU A 251 9.31 -2.49 16.02
N VAL A 252 10.11 -2.92 16.99
CA VAL A 252 9.70 -3.98 17.95
C VAL A 252 9.78 -3.47 19.38
N LYS A 253 8.70 -3.73 20.13
CA LYS A 253 8.63 -3.52 21.58
C LYS A 253 8.55 -4.86 22.29
N LEU A 254 9.28 -5.01 23.39
CA LEU A 254 9.13 -6.15 24.27
C LEU A 254 8.02 -5.86 25.30
N CYS A 255 7.05 -6.75 25.38
CA CYS A 255 5.92 -6.66 26.31
C CYS A 255 5.81 -7.93 27.14
N ARG A 256 5.30 -7.84 28.37
CA ARG A 256 5.20 -8.98 29.31
C ARG A 256 3.78 -9.46 29.55
N ASN A 257 2.79 -8.64 29.27
CA ASN A 257 1.38 -8.91 29.60
C ASN A 257 0.43 -8.17 28.63
N ALA A 258 -0.87 -8.45 28.78
CA ALA A 258 -1.91 -7.84 27.95
C ALA A 258 -1.99 -6.31 28.08
N ASP A 259 -1.68 -5.75 29.26
CA ASP A 259 -1.69 -4.30 29.47
C ASP A 259 -0.59 -3.60 28.66
N GLU A 260 0.65 -4.11 28.71
CA GLU A 260 1.78 -3.56 27.95
C GLU A 260 1.57 -3.72 26.44
N ILE A 261 1.00 -4.85 26.01
CA ILE A 261 0.62 -5.07 24.60
C ILE A 261 -0.43 -4.05 24.16
N HIS A 262 -1.48 -3.84 24.97
CA HIS A 262 -2.55 -2.90 24.63
C HIS A 262 -2.06 -1.45 24.61
N ALA A 263 -1.20 -1.05 25.56
CA ALA A 263 -0.60 0.28 25.55
C ALA A 263 0.21 0.54 24.25
N TYR A 264 0.92 -0.48 23.74
CA TYR A 264 1.58 -0.36 22.44
C TYR A 264 0.60 -0.36 21.26
N TRP A 265 -0.49 -1.11 21.34
CA TRP A 265 -1.57 -1.04 20.36
C TRP A 265 -2.14 0.39 20.27
N GLU A 266 -2.40 1.05 21.40
CA GLU A 266 -2.91 2.43 21.44
C GLU A 266 -1.89 3.42 20.86
N GLU A 267 -0.62 3.26 21.19
CA GLU A 267 0.49 4.04 20.64
C GLU A 267 0.55 3.93 19.10
N GLN A 268 0.49 2.71 18.57
CA GLN A 268 0.51 2.44 17.13
C GLN A 268 -0.77 2.93 16.44
N ALA A 269 -1.93 2.78 17.07
CA ALA A 269 -3.20 3.30 16.56
C ALA A 269 -3.16 4.83 16.41
N ALA A 270 -2.61 5.55 17.40
CA ALA A 270 -2.52 7.00 17.39
C ALA A 270 -1.59 7.55 16.30
N LYS A 271 -0.51 6.82 15.97
CA LYS A 271 0.43 7.23 14.90
C LYS A 271 0.13 6.60 13.54
N ARG A 272 -0.90 5.75 13.43
CA ARG A 272 -1.23 4.98 12.22
C ARG A 272 -1.24 5.81 10.94
N ASP A 273 -1.85 6.99 10.98
CA ASP A 273 -2.01 7.85 9.80
C ASP A 273 -0.75 8.68 9.47
N ALA A 274 0.21 8.75 10.39
CA ALA A 274 1.49 9.42 10.21
C ALA A 274 2.59 8.48 9.68
N LEU A 275 2.36 7.16 9.65
CA LEU A 275 3.33 6.19 9.15
C LEU A 275 3.47 6.29 7.62
N PRO A 276 4.68 6.05 7.09
CA PRO A 276 4.91 6.11 5.65
C PRO A 276 4.26 4.94 4.89
N HIS A 277 3.77 3.90 5.59
CA HIS A 277 3.13 2.72 5.02
C HIS A 277 1.88 2.35 5.81
N GLU A 278 1.03 1.53 5.19
CA GLU A 278 -0.20 1.03 5.82
C GLU A 278 0.11 -0.05 6.85
N ILE A 279 -0.56 0.06 8.01
CA ILE A 279 -0.63 -0.99 9.01
C ILE A 279 -2.10 -1.26 9.37
N ASP A 280 -2.41 -2.52 9.66
CA ASP A 280 -3.77 -2.97 9.96
C ASP A 280 -3.95 -3.51 11.40
N GLY A 281 -2.93 -3.31 12.23
CA GLY A 281 -2.88 -3.71 13.64
C GLY A 281 -1.44 -3.85 14.11
N ILE A 282 -1.25 -4.66 15.15
CA ILE A 282 0.07 -5.15 15.60
C ILE A 282 0.08 -6.68 15.56
N VAL A 283 1.26 -7.27 15.48
CA VAL A 283 1.49 -8.71 15.66
C VAL A 283 2.17 -8.92 17.00
N VAL A 284 1.61 -9.78 17.82
CA VAL A 284 2.17 -10.21 19.10
C VAL A 284 2.72 -11.61 18.90
N LYS A 285 4.00 -11.83 19.21
CA LYS A 285 4.64 -13.16 19.12
C LYS A 285 5.36 -13.48 20.42
N VAL A 286 5.25 -14.71 20.92
CA VAL A 286 6.06 -15.20 22.04
C VAL A 286 7.54 -15.02 21.71
N ASN A 287 8.34 -14.36 22.55
CA ASN A 287 9.73 -14.07 22.22
C ASN A 287 10.64 -15.31 22.28
N ASP A 288 10.42 -16.20 23.26
CA ASP A 288 11.20 -17.43 23.43
C ASP A 288 10.86 -18.47 22.35
N LEU A 289 11.86 -18.88 21.56
CA LEU A 289 11.66 -19.82 20.45
C LEU A 289 11.40 -21.26 20.91
N SER A 290 11.91 -21.66 22.07
CA SER A 290 11.66 -23.01 22.62
C SER A 290 10.21 -23.17 23.08
N LEU A 291 9.58 -22.07 23.55
CA LEU A 291 8.16 -22.05 23.86
C LEU A 291 7.30 -22.09 22.60
N ARG A 292 7.75 -21.46 21.49
CA ARG A 292 7.05 -21.56 20.19
C ARG A 292 7.00 -23.00 19.71
N ASP A 293 8.12 -23.73 19.83
CA ASP A 293 8.21 -25.14 19.42
C ASP A 293 7.29 -26.03 20.26
N GLN A 294 7.22 -25.80 21.58
CA GLN A 294 6.31 -26.52 22.49
C GLN A 294 4.83 -26.23 22.19
N LEU A 295 4.49 -24.97 21.94
CA LEU A 295 3.13 -24.54 21.62
C LEU A 295 2.69 -25.02 20.23
N GLY A 296 3.61 -25.07 19.26
CA GLY A 296 3.33 -25.48 17.89
C GLY A 296 2.26 -24.61 17.21
N ALA A 297 1.46 -25.24 16.36
CA ALA A 297 0.43 -24.58 15.56
C ALA A 297 -0.89 -25.35 15.56
N ARG A 298 -1.98 -24.63 15.31
CA ARG A 298 -3.27 -25.18 14.88
C ARG A 298 -3.24 -25.40 13.36
N SER A 299 -4.32 -25.91 12.81
CA SER A 299 -4.44 -26.21 11.36
C SER A 299 -4.14 -25.02 10.44
N LYS A 300 -4.42 -23.78 10.88
CA LYS A 300 -4.30 -22.56 10.06
C LYS A 300 -3.46 -21.45 10.67
N SER A 301 -3.08 -21.56 11.94
CA SER A 301 -2.38 -20.50 12.67
C SER A 301 -1.44 -21.03 13.76
N PRO A 302 -0.31 -20.35 14.01
CA PRO A 302 0.53 -20.66 15.16
C PRO A 302 -0.21 -20.34 16.46
N ARG A 303 0.01 -21.12 17.52
CA ARG A 303 -0.55 -20.79 18.85
C ARG A 303 0.21 -19.65 19.52
N TRP A 304 1.47 -19.48 19.18
CA TRP A 304 2.42 -18.55 19.78
C TRP A 304 2.45 -17.16 19.15
N ALA A 305 1.58 -16.87 18.17
CA ALA A 305 1.43 -15.53 17.61
C ALA A 305 -0.02 -15.18 17.27
N ILE A 306 -0.38 -13.91 17.47
CA ILE A 306 -1.72 -13.38 17.23
C ILE A 306 -1.63 -11.97 16.59
N ALA A 307 -2.56 -11.65 15.70
CA ALA A 307 -2.71 -10.32 15.13
C ALA A 307 -3.76 -9.54 15.91
N TYR A 308 -3.34 -8.51 16.65
CA TYR A 308 -4.24 -7.60 17.33
C TYR A 308 -4.61 -6.45 16.38
N LYS A 309 -5.80 -6.52 15.80
CA LYS A 309 -6.26 -5.65 14.72
C LYS A 309 -6.71 -4.28 15.21
N PHE A 310 -6.51 -3.26 14.36
CA PHE A 310 -7.24 -2.01 14.52
C PHE A 310 -8.68 -2.17 14.03
N PRO A 311 -9.60 -1.27 14.46
CA PRO A 311 -10.90 -1.14 13.82
C PRO A 311 -10.75 -0.97 12.30
N ALA A 312 -11.68 -1.57 11.56
CA ALA A 312 -11.63 -1.57 10.10
C ALA A 312 -11.67 -0.14 9.53
N ARG A 313 -10.96 0.04 8.41
CA ARG A 313 -11.04 1.23 7.55
C ARG A 313 -12.17 1.15 6.54
N GLU A 314 -12.83 0.00 6.45
CA GLU A 314 -13.93 -0.23 5.53
C GLU A 314 -15.14 -0.75 6.28
N GLU A 315 -16.30 -0.21 5.95
CA GLU A 315 -17.57 -0.74 6.43
C GLU A 315 -18.59 -0.73 5.32
N THR A 316 -19.56 -1.64 5.41
CA THR A 316 -20.71 -1.61 4.51
C THR A 316 -21.78 -0.69 5.05
N THR A 317 -22.32 0.18 4.20
CA THR A 317 -23.47 1.01 4.54
C THR A 317 -24.38 1.20 3.33
N GLN A 318 -25.53 1.83 3.52
CA GLN A 318 -26.51 2.07 2.46
C GLN A 318 -26.36 3.46 1.87
N VAL A 319 -26.39 3.56 0.54
CA VAL A 319 -26.52 4.84 -0.18
C VAL A 319 -27.94 5.36 0.01
N GLN A 320 -28.09 6.46 0.71
CA GLN A 320 -29.36 7.15 0.89
C GLN A 320 -29.69 8.05 -0.29
N ASP A 321 -28.71 8.73 -0.86
CA ASP A 321 -28.88 9.60 -2.03
C ASP A 321 -27.55 9.87 -2.74
N ILE A 322 -27.60 10.45 -3.94
CA ILE A 322 -26.41 10.92 -4.66
C ILE A 322 -26.59 12.39 -5.00
N GLU A 323 -25.76 13.24 -4.38
CA GLU A 323 -25.74 14.68 -4.60
C GLU A 323 -24.64 15.09 -5.58
N TRP A 324 -24.83 16.22 -6.24
CA TRP A 324 -23.93 16.74 -7.26
C TRP A 324 -23.28 18.04 -6.80
N ASN A 325 -22.01 17.98 -6.44
CA ASN A 325 -21.28 19.11 -5.87
C ASN A 325 -20.48 19.86 -6.93
N VAL A 326 -20.69 21.17 -7.03
CA VAL A 326 -19.95 22.04 -7.97
C VAL A 326 -18.63 22.50 -7.31
N GLY A 327 -17.51 22.13 -7.91
CA GLY A 327 -16.15 22.51 -7.52
C GLY A 327 -15.75 23.91 -7.97
N ARG A 328 -14.57 24.38 -7.53
CA ARG A 328 -14.04 25.71 -7.87
C ARG A 328 -13.87 25.93 -9.37
N SER A 329 -13.37 24.92 -10.08
CA SER A 329 -13.17 24.94 -11.54
C SER A 329 -14.44 24.60 -12.33
N GLY A 330 -15.61 24.55 -11.68
CA GLY A 330 -16.86 24.15 -12.31
C GLY A 330 -17.08 22.65 -12.41
N LYS A 331 -16.08 21.81 -12.10
CA LYS A 331 -16.23 20.35 -12.05
C LYS A 331 -17.35 19.94 -11.11
N ILE A 332 -18.32 19.19 -11.62
CA ILE A 332 -19.47 18.68 -10.86
C ILE A 332 -19.18 17.24 -10.46
N THR A 333 -18.99 17.01 -9.16
CA THR A 333 -18.58 15.73 -8.61
C THR A 333 -19.76 15.04 -7.92
N PRO A 334 -20.06 13.77 -8.23
CA PRO A 334 -21.05 13.00 -7.49
C PRO A 334 -20.54 12.65 -6.09
N VAL A 335 -21.40 12.80 -5.08
CA VAL A 335 -21.15 12.46 -3.68
C VAL A 335 -22.31 11.61 -3.16
N ALA A 336 -22.01 10.41 -2.69
CA ALA A 336 -22.99 9.54 -2.07
C ALA A 336 -23.28 10.00 -0.64
N LYS A 337 -24.55 10.24 -0.33
CA LYS A 337 -25.07 10.32 1.03
C LYS A 337 -25.27 8.92 1.56
N LEU A 338 -24.73 8.68 2.74
CA LEU A 338 -24.70 7.35 3.33
C LEU A 338 -25.51 7.35 4.62
N LYS A 339 -26.15 6.21 4.89
CA LYS A 339 -26.60 5.93 6.24
C LYS A 339 -25.36 6.01 7.16
N PRO A 340 -25.40 6.78 8.26
CA PRO A 340 -24.23 6.99 9.11
C PRO A 340 -23.59 5.67 9.53
N VAL A 341 -22.28 5.55 9.32
CA VAL A 341 -21.50 4.34 9.61
C VAL A 341 -20.19 4.74 10.28
N PHE A 342 -19.77 3.99 11.30
CA PHE A 342 -18.55 4.27 12.03
C PHE A 342 -17.36 3.59 11.36
N ILE A 343 -16.39 4.37 10.86
CA ILE A 343 -15.22 3.87 10.14
C ILE A 343 -13.97 4.54 10.73
N SER A 344 -13.05 3.74 11.26
CA SER A 344 -11.77 4.25 11.81
C SER A 344 -11.94 5.43 12.77
N GLY A 345 -12.77 5.27 13.79
CA GLY A 345 -12.92 6.25 14.87
C GLY A 345 -13.86 7.43 14.60
N VAL A 346 -14.40 7.57 13.38
CA VAL A 346 -15.32 8.66 13.01
C VAL A 346 -16.60 8.14 12.38
N THR A 347 -17.67 8.92 12.49
CA THR A 347 -18.92 8.65 11.78
C THR A 347 -18.86 9.23 10.38
N VAL A 348 -18.94 8.37 9.37
CA VAL A 348 -18.98 8.72 7.95
C VAL A 348 -20.43 8.74 7.47
N SER A 349 -20.85 9.86 6.89
CA SER A 349 -22.19 10.06 6.29
C SER A 349 -22.14 10.47 4.81
N ASN A 350 -20.93 10.71 4.28
CA ASN A 350 -20.71 11.13 2.90
C ASN A 350 -19.50 10.38 2.34
N ALA A 351 -19.57 9.95 1.08
CA ALA A 351 -18.46 9.38 0.36
C ALA A 351 -18.37 9.90 -1.07
N SER A 352 -17.16 10.20 -1.52
CA SER A 352 -16.87 10.60 -2.89
C SER A 352 -17.11 9.44 -3.85
N LEU A 353 -17.69 9.75 -5.02
CA LEU A 353 -17.73 8.88 -6.19
C LEU A 353 -16.71 9.32 -7.26
N HIS A 354 -15.84 10.28 -6.92
CA HIS A 354 -14.77 10.86 -7.75
C HIS A 354 -15.22 11.61 -9.01
N ASN A 355 -15.94 10.96 -9.92
CA ASN A 355 -16.43 11.52 -11.18
C ASN A 355 -17.54 10.62 -11.76
N VAL A 356 -18.04 10.99 -12.94
CA VAL A 356 -19.17 10.28 -13.58
C VAL A 356 -18.73 8.96 -14.21
N ALA A 357 -17.51 8.89 -14.74
CA ALA A 357 -16.96 7.61 -15.21
C ALA A 357 -16.91 6.57 -14.08
N GLN A 358 -16.42 6.95 -12.90
CA GLN A 358 -16.34 6.06 -11.74
C GLN A 358 -17.73 5.67 -11.22
N LEU A 359 -18.67 6.63 -11.14
CA LEU A 359 -20.06 6.34 -10.79
C LEU A 359 -20.67 5.28 -11.72
N LYS A 360 -20.48 5.44 -13.03
CA LYS A 360 -20.95 4.46 -14.04
C LYS A 360 -20.22 3.12 -13.93
N ARG A 361 -18.90 3.14 -13.76
CA ARG A 361 -18.06 1.94 -13.65
C ARG A 361 -18.43 1.07 -12.45
N LEU A 362 -18.74 1.71 -11.31
CA LEU A 362 -19.18 1.04 -10.10
C LEU A 362 -20.69 0.73 -10.10
N ASP A 363 -21.46 1.27 -11.05
CA ASP A 363 -22.92 1.20 -11.13
C ASP A 363 -23.59 1.52 -9.79
N VAL A 364 -23.17 2.59 -9.11
CA VAL A 364 -23.73 2.94 -7.79
C VAL A 364 -25.13 3.53 -7.94
N ARG A 365 -26.10 2.95 -7.23
CA ARG A 365 -27.51 3.36 -7.24
C ARG A 365 -27.98 3.84 -5.88
N LYS A 366 -29.06 4.61 -5.87
CA LYS A 366 -29.76 4.92 -4.62
C LYS A 366 -30.26 3.62 -3.98
N ARG A 367 -30.19 3.52 -2.65
CA ARG A 367 -30.52 2.35 -1.82
C ARG A 367 -29.52 1.18 -1.90
N ASP A 368 -28.48 1.24 -2.74
CA ASP A 368 -27.47 0.19 -2.78
C ASP A 368 -26.76 0.03 -1.43
N THR A 369 -26.41 -1.20 -1.10
CA THR A 369 -25.40 -1.47 -0.07
C THR A 369 -24.03 -1.35 -0.71
N VAL A 370 -23.19 -0.47 -0.17
CA VAL A 370 -21.85 -0.16 -0.68
C VAL A 370 -20.80 -0.45 0.37
N LEU A 371 -19.62 -0.87 -0.07
CA LEU A 371 -18.42 -0.91 0.76
C LEU A 371 -17.75 0.47 0.69
N VAL A 372 -17.67 1.13 1.83
CA VAL A 372 -17.09 2.47 1.97
C VAL A 372 -15.78 2.34 2.71
N THR A 373 -14.75 3.02 2.21
CA THR A 373 -13.45 3.05 2.85
C THR A 373 -13.05 4.47 3.23
N ARG A 374 -12.28 4.57 4.32
CA ARG A 374 -11.58 5.78 4.73
C ARG A 374 -10.10 5.45 4.88
N ALA A 375 -9.27 5.98 3.97
CA ALA A 375 -7.82 5.82 4.04
C ALA A 375 -7.19 7.12 4.55
N GLY A 376 -6.60 7.08 5.76
CA GLY A 376 -6.06 8.27 6.45
C GLY A 376 -7.12 9.33 6.78
N ASP A 377 -6.67 10.58 6.96
CA ASP A 377 -7.53 11.77 7.16
C ASP A 377 -8.21 12.28 5.86
N VAL A 378 -8.32 11.42 4.83
CA VAL A 378 -8.82 11.79 3.51
C VAL A 378 -10.33 11.54 3.40
N ILE A 379 -10.96 12.25 2.46
CA ILE A 379 -12.38 12.12 2.07
C ILE A 379 -12.72 10.64 1.82
N PRO A 380 -13.71 10.06 2.53
CA PRO A 380 -14.17 8.68 2.30
C PRO A 380 -14.64 8.47 0.86
N TYR A 381 -14.52 7.25 0.32
CA TYR A 381 -14.98 6.93 -1.03
C TYR A 381 -15.59 5.52 -1.11
N ILE A 382 -16.40 5.29 -2.14
CA ILE A 382 -17.02 3.98 -2.39
C ILE A 382 -16.03 3.09 -3.13
N VAL A 383 -15.75 1.91 -2.55
CA VAL A 383 -14.89 0.88 -3.15
C VAL A 383 -15.66 0.06 -4.18
N LYS A 384 -16.84 -0.41 -3.80
CA LYS A 384 -17.73 -1.23 -4.65
C LYS A 384 -19.17 -1.26 -4.14
N VAL A 385 -20.10 -1.63 -5.02
CA VAL A 385 -21.45 -2.05 -4.65
C VAL A 385 -21.43 -3.52 -4.24
N ILE A 386 -22.22 -3.88 -3.22
CA ILE A 386 -22.50 -5.27 -2.87
C ILE A 386 -23.72 -5.72 -3.68
N GLU A 387 -23.50 -6.07 -4.95
CA GLU A 387 -24.57 -6.38 -5.92
C GLU A 387 -25.56 -7.45 -5.43
N ALA A 388 -25.06 -8.46 -4.72
CA ALA A 388 -25.89 -9.52 -4.14
C ALA A 388 -26.92 -9.01 -3.10
N ARG A 389 -26.77 -7.76 -2.62
CA ARG A 389 -27.68 -7.09 -1.69
C ARG A 389 -28.42 -5.92 -2.34
N ARG A 390 -28.37 -5.80 -3.68
CA ARG A 390 -29.07 -4.73 -4.40
C ARG A 390 -30.59 -4.95 -4.29
N PRO A 391 -31.33 -3.96 -3.75
CA PRO A 391 -32.79 -4.00 -3.77
C PRO A 391 -33.33 -3.93 -5.21
N GLU A 392 -34.50 -4.52 -5.46
CA GLU A 392 -35.17 -4.44 -6.77
C GLU A 392 -35.57 -3.00 -7.13
N ASP A 393 -35.80 -2.15 -6.12
CA ASP A 393 -36.15 -0.73 -6.26
C ASP A 393 -34.93 0.21 -6.23
N ALA A 394 -33.73 -0.31 -6.53
CA ALA A 394 -32.52 0.50 -6.64
C ALA A 394 -32.53 1.37 -7.91
N GLU A 395 -32.48 2.69 -7.72
CA GLU A 395 -32.66 3.68 -8.79
C GLU A 395 -31.32 4.19 -9.33
N ILE A 396 -31.16 4.17 -10.66
CA ILE A 396 -30.00 4.75 -11.34
C ILE A 396 -30.03 6.27 -11.16
N PRO A 397 -28.95 6.89 -10.65
CA PRO A 397 -28.91 8.34 -10.43
C PRO A 397 -28.95 9.07 -11.77
N ALA A 398 -29.85 10.06 -11.87
CA ALA A 398 -29.91 10.94 -13.02
C ALA A 398 -28.67 11.83 -13.08
N ILE A 399 -27.99 11.79 -14.22
CA ILE A 399 -26.85 12.68 -14.50
C ILE A 399 -27.41 14.07 -14.84
N PRO A 400 -26.98 15.14 -14.16
CA PRO A 400 -27.53 16.48 -14.35
C PRO A 400 -27.19 17.01 -15.73
N SER A 401 -28.19 17.49 -16.47
CA SER A 401 -28.03 18.25 -17.72
C SER A 401 -27.87 19.76 -17.50
N GLN A 402 -28.05 20.22 -16.26
CA GLN A 402 -27.90 21.60 -15.83
C GLN A 402 -27.16 21.66 -14.49
N CYS A 403 -26.41 22.73 -14.27
CA CYS A 403 -25.69 22.96 -13.03
C CYS A 403 -26.69 22.98 -11.85
N PRO A 404 -26.50 22.17 -10.79
CA PRO A 404 -27.45 22.11 -9.68
C PRO A 404 -27.53 23.43 -8.90
N VAL A 405 -26.54 24.32 -9.06
CA VAL A 405 -26.46 25.61 -8.38
C VAL A 405 -26.97 26.75 -9.26
N CYS A 406 -26.37 26.96 -10.44
CA CYS A 406 -26.69 28.11 -11.30
C CYS A 406 -27.65 27.80 -12.46
N ARG A 407 -28.08 26.55 -12.61
CA ARG A 407 -29.00 26.07 -13.67
C ARG A 407 -28.53 26.24 -15.12
N ALA A 408 -27.33 26.78 -15.34
CA ALA A 408 -26.71 26.82 -16.67
C ALA A 408 -26.52 25.41 -17.24
N ALA A 409 -26.54 25.27 -18.57
CA ALA A 409 -26.20 24.02 -19.24
C ALA A 409 -24.78 23.56 -18.86
N VAL A 410 -24.60 22.25 -18.68
CA VAL A 410 -23.31 21.66 -18.34
C VAL A 410 -22.69 21.01 -19.55
N GLU A 411 -21.35 21.00 -19.58
CA GLU A 411 -20.59 20.19 -20.52
C GLU A 411 -20.37 18.82 -19.90
N VAL A 412 -20.65 17.76 -20.66
CA VAL A 412 -20.43 16.37 -20.24
C VAL A 412 -19.34 15.78 -21.12
N THR A 413 -18.24 15.37 -20.51
CA THR A 413 -17.18 14.60 -21.18
C THR A 413 -17.35 13.11 -20.86
N GLU A 414 -16.45 12.26 -21.38
CA GLU A 414 -16.45 10.84 -21.04
C GLU A 414 -16.22 10.60 -19.53
N THR A 415 -15.43 11.46 -18.89
CA THR A 415 -15.01 11.33 -17.49
C THR A 415 -15.80 12.20 -16.53
N ASP A 416 -16.09 13.44 -16.92
CA ASP A 416 -16.46 14.53 -16.02
C ASP A 416 -17.67 15.33 -16.52
N ILE A 417 -18.22 16.15 -15.61
CA ILE A 417 -19.26 17.13 -15.92
C ILE A 417 -18.78 18.48 -15.44
N LEU A 418 -18.93 19.52 -16.26
CA LEU A 418 -18.39 20.85 -16.00
C LEU A 418 -19.48 21.91 -16.10
N CYS A 419 -19.53 22.79 -15.09
CA CYS A 419 -20.25 24.05 -15.14
C CYS A 419 -19.32 25.14 -15.71
N ASN A 420 -19.57 25.57 -16.94
CA ASN A 420 -18.70 26.55 -17.62
C ASN A 420 -19.05 28.01 -17.29
N ASN A 421 -19.94 28.24 -16.32
CA ASN A 421 -20.42 29.58 -15.98
C ASN A 421 -19.48 30.38 -15.05
N SER A 422 -18.31 29.83 -14.69
CA SER A 422 -17.24 30.51 -13.94
C SER A 422 -17.77 31.33 -12.75
N PHE A 423 -17.36 32.59 -12.58
CA PHE A 423 -17.81 33.49 -11.50
C PHE A 423 -19.31 33.84 -11.54
N ALA A 424 -20.02 33.61 -12.65
CA ALA A 424 -21.48 33.73 -12.66
C ALA A 424 -22.17 32.52 -12.00
N CYS A 425 -21.44 31.44 -11.69
CA CYS A 425 -21.92 30.37 -10.82
C CYS A 425 -21.60 30.69 -9.35
N PRO A 426 -22.61 30.85 -8.47
CA PRO A 426 -22.38 31.19 -7.06
C PRO A 426 -21.45 30.21 -6.34
N ALA A 427 -21.56 28.91 -6.61
CA ALA A 427 -20.70 27.90 -5.98
C ALA A 427 -19.22 28.01 -6.42
N GLN A 428 -18.97 28.31 -7.69
CA GLN A 428 -17.60 28.55 -8.18
C GLN A 428 -17.04 29.83 -7.58
N PHE A 429 -17.85 30.89 -7.51
CA PHE A 429 -17.44 32.18 -6.96
C PHE A 429 -17.11 32.10 -5.47
N LYS A 430 -17.99 31.48 -4.66
CA LYS A 430 -17.73 31.22 -3.23
C LYS A 430 -16.43 30.44 -3.02
N LYS A 431 -16.21 29.35 -3.78
CA LYS A 431 -14.96 28.57 -3.71
C LYS A 431 -13.74 29.32 -4.24
N ALA A 432 -13.93 30.26 -5.16
CA ALA A 432 -12.85 31.12 -5.63
C ALA A 432 -12.44 32.14 -4.56
N ILE A 433 -13.40 32.71 -3.82
CA ILE A 433 -13.13 33.58 -2.66
C ILE A 433 -12.39 32.79 -1.58
N ASP A 434 -12.88 31.60 -1.22
CA ASP A 434 -12.24 30.73 -0.22
C ASP A 434 -10.79 30.42 -0.59
N HIS A 435 -10.56 29.99 -1.84
CA HIS A 435 -9.21 29.76 -2.33
C HIS A 435 -8.37 31.04 -2.35
N PHE A 436 -8.94 32.19 -2.72
CA PHE A 436 -8.23 33.48 -2.75
C PHE A 436 -7.79 33.93 -1.36
N CYS A 437 -8.62 33.72 -0.34
CA CYS A 437 -8.34 34.05 1.06
C CYS A 437 -7.40 33.05 1.75
N SER A 438 -7.20 31.86 1.18
CA SER A 438 -6.38 30.80 1.78
C SER A 438 -4.94 31.23 2.10
N ARG A 439 -4.29 30.49 3.01
CA ARG A 439 -2.89 30.74 3.42
C ARG A 439 -1.89 30.66 2.27
N ALA A 440 -2.19 29.85 1.25
CA ALA A 440 -1.33 29.64 0.08
C ALA A 440 -1.45 30.77 -0.97
N THR A 441 -2.40 31.69 -0.80
CA THR A 441 -2.70 32.78 -1.73
C THR A 441 -2.55 34.13 -1.03
N MET A 442 -3.62 34.89 -0.83
CA MET A 442 -3.55 36.23 -0.22
C MET A 442 -3.53 36.22 1.31
N ASN A 443 -3.67 35.05 1.95
CA ASN A 443 -3.63 34.86 3.40
C ASN A 443 -4.52 35.85 4.18
N ILE A 444 -5.81 35.92 3.79
CA ILE A 444 -6.80 36.78 4.44
C ILE A 444 -7.46 35.99 5.57
N GLU A 445 -7.00 36.22 6.79
CA GLU A 445 -7.50 35.55 7.99
C GLU A 445 -8.89 36.04 8.41
N GLY A 446 -9.69 35.15 9.03
CA GLY A 446 -11.02 35.48 9.56
C GLY A 446 -12.19 35.34 8.58
N LEU A 447 -11.92 35.13 7.29
CA LEU A 447 -12.96 34.94 6.27
C LEU A 447 -13.27 33.45 6.02
N GLY A 448 -13.97 32.82 6.98
CA GLY A 448 -14.35 31.40 6.87
C GLY A 448 -15.48 31.13 5.85
N PRO A 449 -15.77 29.86 5.51
CA PRO A 449 -16.79 29.47 4.52
C PRO A 449 -18.17 30.09 4.78
N GLU A 450 -18.54 30.20 6.04
CA GLU A 450 -19.78 30.82 6.50
C GLU A 450 -19.88 32.32 6.24
N TRP A 451 -18.79 33.06 6.43
CA TRP A 451 -18.73 34.48 6.08
C TRP A 451 -18.83 34.66 4.58
N ILE A 452 -18.14 33.82 3.81
CA ILE A 452 -18.18 33.83 2.34
C ILE A 452 -19.60 33.57 1.85
N GLU A 453 -20.31 32.62 2.45
CA GLU A 453 -21.71 32.33 2.17
C GLU A 453 -22.57 33.60 2.33
N GLN A 454 -22.54 34.21 3.52
CA GLN A 454 -23.32 35.41 3.82
C GLN A 454 -22.98 36.59 2.90
N LEU A 455 -21.69 36.81 2.63
CA LEU A 455 -21.22 37.92 1.80
C LEU A 455 -21.71 37.82 0.35
N VAL A 456 -21.68 36.60 -0.20
CA VAL A 456 -22.13 36.35 -1.57
C VAL A 456 -23.67 36.37 -1.65
N GLU A 457 -24.37 35.75 -0.70
CA GLU A 457 -25.84 35.69 -0.70
C GLU A 457 -26.50 37.05 -0.49
N LYS A 458 -25.93 37.89 0.38
CA LYS A 458 -26.40 39.26 0.59
C LYS A 458 -25.91 40.23 -0.50
N GLY A 459 -25.18 39.73 -1.50
CA GLY A 459 -24.68 40.51 -2.63
C GLY A 459 -23.68 41.60 -2.24
N LEU A 460 -23.02 41.46 -1.08
CA LEU A 460 -22.00 42.38 -0.58
C LEU A 460 -20.68 42.21 -1.32
N VAL A 461 -20.44 41.02 -1.88
CA VAL A 461 -19.28 40.68 -2.70
C VAL A 461 -19.78 40.05 -4.01
N LYS A 462 -19.40 40.65 -5.14
CA LYS A 462 -19.73 40.21 -6.51
C LYS A 462 -18.48 39.98 -7.36
N SER A 463 -17.34 40.49 -6.91
CA SER A 463 -16.01 40.27 -7.47
C SER A 463 -14.99 40.05 -6.36
N LEU A 464 -13.81 39.50 -6.68
CA LEU A 464 -12.73 39.37 -5.71
C LEU A 464 -12.21 40.73 -5.21
N ALA A 465 -12.31 41.78 -6.04
CA ALA A 465 -11.89 43.13 -5.66
C ALA A 465 -12.79 43.73 -4.57
N ASP A 466 -14.07 43.32 -4.52
CA ASP A 466 -15.03 43.83 -3.53
C ASP A 466 -14.64 43.45 -2.10
N LEU A 467 -13.84 42.40 -1.91
CA LEU A 467 -13.29 42.01 -0.60
C LEU A 467 -12.49 43.15 0.04
N TYR A 468 -11.78 43.96 -0.76
CA TYR A 468 -10.99 45.09 -0.29
C TYR A 468 -11.84 46.36 -0.06
N ALA A 469 -13.07 46.37 -0.55
CA ALA A 469 -14.01 47.49 -0.43
C ALA A 469 -15.12 47.22 0.62
N LEU A 470 -15.01 46.12 1.38
CA LEU A 470 -15.97 45.77 2.41
C LEU A 470 -15.99 46.83 3.52
N ASP A 471 -17.18 47.39 3.74
CA ASP A 471 -17.43 48.35 4.81
C ASP A 471 -17.54 47.61 6.17
N PRO A 472 -16.64 47.90 7.14
CA PRO A 472 -16.71 47.30 8.48
C PRO A 472 -18.07 47.47 9.16
N ALA A 473 -18.76 48.59 8.93
CA ALA A 473 -20.07 48.83 9.52
C ALA A 473 -21.13 47.85 9.00
N LYS A 474 -21.06 47.45 7.72
CA LYS A 474 -21.95 46.45 7.14
C LYS A 474 -21.63 45.04 7.62
N LEU A 475 -20.35 44.71 7.80
CA LEU A 475 -19.95 43.41 8.33
C LEU A 475 -20.49 43.17 9.75
N LEU A 476 -20.56 44.22 10.57
CA LEU A 476 -21.13 44.15 11.93
C LEU A 476 -22.64 43.91 11.97
N THR A 477 -23.35 44.10 10.85
CA THR A 477 -24.79 43.77 10.73
C THR A 477 -25.06 42.33 10.35
N LEU A 478 -24.02 41.58 9.99
CA LEU A 478 -24.12 40.16 9.68
C LEU A 478 -24.18 39.34 10.97
N GLU A 479 -24.85 38.18 10.89
CA GLU A 479 -24.94 37.28 12.04
C GLU A 479 -23.53 36.79 12.35
N ARG A 480 -23.08 37.06 13.59
CA ARG A 480 -21.85 36.50 14.13
C ARG A 480 -22.14 35.04 14.48
N MET A 481 -21.39 34.14 13.88
CA MET A 481 -21.37 32.72 14.23
C MET A 481 -20.24 32.40 15.19
#